data_AF-A0A177L1W3-F1
#
_entry.id   AF-A0A177L1W3-F1
#
_cell.length_a   1.000
_cell.length_b   1.000
_cell.length_c   1.000
_cell.angle_alpha   90.00
_cell.angle_beta   90.00
_cell.angle_gamma   90.00
#
_symmetry.space_group_name_H-M   'P 1'
#
loop_
_entity.id
_entity.type
_entity.pdbx_description
1 polymer ?
#
loop_
_entity_poly.entity_id
_entity_poly.type
_entity_poly.pdbx_seq_one_letter_code
_entity_poly.pdbx_strand_id
1 'polypeptide(L)' 'MGGDLGEIDAFTVATEDKAVLVSRRAIRSLSQFRAEALADLRKKMSHCQKGSNQWKKYRQARILIRSPIRLE' A
#
# COMPACT_ATOMS: atom_id res chain seq x y z
N MET A 1 11.91 3.65 -29.56
CA MET A 1 11.41 4.68 -28.63
C MET A 1 11.61 4.12 -27.23
N GLY A 2 12.80 4.25 -26.64
CA GLY A 2 13.29 5.48 -26.03
C GLY A 2 12.86 5.50 -24.55
N GLY A 3 13.21 4.45 -23.80
CA GLY A 3 12.93 4.36 -22.37
C GLY A 3 14.09 4.97 -21.60
N ASP A 4 13.89 6.17 -21.08
CA ASP A 4 14.81 6.78 -20.13
C ASP A 4 14.78 5.97 -18.83
N LEU A 5 15.69 5.00 -18.73
CA LEU A 5 15.82 4.06 -17.62
C LEU A 5 16.82 4.55 -16.56
N GLY A 6 17.27 5.81 -16.64
CA GLY A 6 18.35 6.35 -15.83
C GLY A 6 17.94 7.21 -14.63
N GLU A 7 16.75 7.82 -14.62
CA GLU A 7 16.43 8.80 -13.56
C GLU A 7 15.69 8.16 -12.38
N ILE A 8 16.49 7.61 -11.46
CA ILE A 8 16.03 7.33 -10.11
C ILE A 8 15.80 8.70 -9.44
N ASP A 9 14.57 9.25 -9.54
CA ASP A 9 14.09 10.22 -8.53
C ASP A 9 13.89 9.41 -7.24
N ALA A 10 14.99 9.09 -6.58
CA ALA A 10 14.97 8.61 -5.23
C ALA A 10 15.09 9.82 -4.32
N PHE A 11 14.17 9.94 -3.39
CA PHE A 11 14.41 10.76 -2.23
C PHE A 11 14.90 9.85 -1.11
N THR A 12 15.91 10.34 -0.39
CA THR A 12 16.46 9.65 0.77
C THR A 12 15.77 10.22 1.99
N VAL A 13 15.08 9.37 2.76
CA VAL A 13 14.61 9.74 4.09
C VAL A 13 15.67 9.29 5.08
N ALA A 14 16.32 10.24 5.75
CA ALA A 14 17.33 9.94 6.76
C ALA A 14 16.86 10.38 8.15
N THR A 15 16.98 9.49 9.13
CA THR A 15 17.01 9.79 10.56
C THR A 15 18.46 9.74 11.04
N GLU A 16 18.75 10.17 12.27
CA GLU A 16 20.12 10.27 12.83
C GLU A 16 20.97 8.99 12.63
N ASP A 17 20.33 7.82 12.59
CA ASP A 17 21.02 6.51 12.51
C ASP A 17 20.64 5.68 11.27
N LYS A 18 19.72 6.14 10.41
CA LYS A 18 19.22 5.33 9.27
C LYS A 18 18.89 6.19 8.06
N ALA A 19 19.26 5.71 6.87
CA ALA A 19 18.82 6.27 5.60
C ALA A 19 18.04 5.23 4.79
N VAL A 20 16.83 5.58 4.34
CA VAL A 20 15.99 4.76 3.45
C VAL A 20 15.98 5.41 2.08
N LEU A 21 16.51 4.69 1.09
CA LEU A 21 16.43 5.07 -0.32
C LEU A 21 15.06 4.65 -0.88
N VAL A 22 14.18 5.62 -1.13
CA VAL A 22 12.85 5.34 -1.70
C VAL A 22 12.85 5.71 -3.18
N SER A 23 12.87 4.70 -4.06
CA SER A 23 12.74 4.93 -5.49
C SER A 23 11.27 5.05 -5.92
N ARG A 24 11.01 5.79 -7.00
CA ARG A 24 9.69 5.81 -7.67
C ARG A 24 9.16 4.40 -8.03
N ARG A 25 10.03 3.43 -8.32
CA ARG A 25 9.63 2.04 -8.58
C ARG A 25 9.13 1.34 -7.30
N ALA A 26 9.82 1.55 -6.19
CA ALA A 26 9.39 1.03 -4.88
C ALA A 26 8.02 1.60 -4.48
N ILE A 27 7.79 2.90 -4.68
CA ILE A 27 6.49 3.53 -4.42
C ILE A 27 5.39 2.89 -5.27
N ARG A 28 5.61 2.75 -6.58
CA ARG A 28 4.63 2.10 -7.48
C ARG A 28 4.34 0.66 -7.08
N SER A 29 5.37 -0.11 -6.73
CA SER A 29 5.22 -1.48 -6.24
C SER A 29 4.36 -1.53 -4.97
N LEU A 30 4.60 -0.64 -3.99
CA LEU A 30 3.80 -0.55 -2.78
C LEU A 30 2.33 -0.15 -3.08
N SER A 31 2.12 0.81 -3.98
CA SER A 31 0.78 1.22 -4.42
C SER A 31 0.04 0.08 -5.10
N GLN A 32 0.71 -0.67 -5.97
CA GLN A 32 0.15 -1.85 -6.63
C GLN A 32 -0.24 -2.92 -5.62
N PHE A 33 0.66 -3.28 -4.70
CA PHE A 33 0.39 -4.23 -3.63
C PHE A 33 -0.84 -3.83 -2.80
N ARG A 34 -0.97 -2.54 -2.43
CA ARG A 34 -2.15 -2.03 -1.71
C ARG A 34 -3.43 -2.17 -2.54
N ALA A 35 -3.37 -1.89 -3.84
CA ALA A 35 -4.52 -2.00 -4.73
C ALA A 35 -4.99 -3.46 -4.84
N GLU A 36 -4.07 -4.40 -5.00
CA GLU A 36 -4.34 -5.85 -5.06
C GLU A 36 -4.98 -6.33 -3.74
N ALA A 37 -4.39 -5.99 -2.59
CA ALA A 37 -4.95 -6.34 -1.29
C ALA A 37 -6.37 -5.78 -1.07
N LEU A 38 -6.64 -4.56 -1.54
CA LEU A 38 -7.98 -3.95 -1.48
C LEU A 38 -8.98 -4.65 -2.41
N ALA A 39 -8.55 -5.10 -3.59
CA ALA A 39 -9.39 -5.85 -4.52
C ALA A 39 -9.79 -7.21 -3.94
N ASP A 40 -8.83 -7.93 -3.35
CA ASP A 40 -9.07 -9.21 -2.67
C ASP A 40 -10.04 -9.07 -1.51
N LEU A 41 -9.85 -8.05 -0.66
CA LEU A 41 -10.76 -7.76 0.43
C LEU A 41 -12.16 -7.40 -0.07
N ARG A 42 -12.28 -6.64 -1.17
CA ARG A 42 -13.58 -6.33 -1.78
C ARG A 42 -14.31 -7.60 -2.21
N LYS A 43 -13.62 -8.53 -2.87
CA LYS A 43 -14.18 -9.83 -3.27
C LYS A 43 -14.59 -10.66 -2.06
N LYS A 44 -13.73 -10.78 -1.06
CA LYS A 44 -14.06 -11.51 0.19
C LYS A 44 -15.28 -10.89 0.91
N MET A 45 -15.38 -9.57 0.94
CA MET A 45 -16.51 -8.86 1.54
C MET A 45 -17.82 -9.04 0.78
N SER A 46 -17.81 -9.17 -0.57
CA SER A 46 -19.04 -9.38 -1.34
C SER A 46 -19.69 -10.74 -1.09
N HIS A 47 -18.90 -11.73 -0.66
CA HIS A 47 -19.42 -13.03 -0.23
C HIS A 47 -19.92 -13.05 1.23
N CYS A 48 -19.70 -11.98 1.99
CA CYS A 48 -20.09 -11.91 3.39
C CYS A 48 -21.40 -11.14 3.56
N GLN A 49 -22.28 -11.61 4.45
CA GLN A 49 -23.40 -10.79 4.92
C GLN A 49 -22.87 -9.54 5.62
N LYS A 50 -23.35 -8.36 5.21
CA LYS A 50 -23.00 -7.07 5.82
C LYS A 50 -23.29 -7.10 7.32
N GLY A 51 -22.31 -6.73 8.14
CA GLY A 51 -22.43 -6.72 9.60
C GLY A 51 -22.07 -8.04 10.30
N SER A 52 -21.88 -9.14 9.58
CA SER A 52 -21.34 -10.39 10.15
C SER A 52 -19.95 -10.18 10.73
N ASN A 53 -19.52 -11.08 11.63
CA ASN A 53 -18.19 -11.01 12.26
C ASN A 53 -17.07 -11.04 11.21
N GLN A 54 -17.20 -11.88 10.19
CA GLN A 54 -16.23 -11.96 9.10
C GLN A 54 -16.21 -10.68 8.25
N TRP A 55 -17.38 -10.11 7.95
CA TRP A 55 -17.47 -8.82 7.25
C TRP A 55 -16.81 -7.69 8.04
N LYS A 56 -17.01 -7.65 9.37
CA LYS A 56 -16.37 -6.67 10.26
C LYS A 56 -14.84 -6.82 10.26
N LYS A 57 -14.31 -8.06 10.31
CA LYS A 57 -12.86 -8.35 10.19
C LYS A 57 -12.28 -7.81 8.88
N TYR A 58 -12.90 -8.13 7.74
CA TYR A 58 -12.42 -7.64 6.44
C TYR A 58 -12.56 -6.12 6.30
N ARG A 59 -13.63 -5.52 6.85
CA ARG A 59 -13.78 -4.07 6.89
C ARG A 59 -12.66 -3.41 7.69
N GLN A 60 -12.26 -3.99 8.82
CA GLN A 60 -11.16 -3.47 9.63
C GLN A 60 -9.83 -3.53 8.87
N ALA A 61 -9.51 -4.66 8.26
CA ALA A 61 -8.32 -4.80 7.40
C ALA A 61 -8.30 -3.77 6.26
N ARG A 62 -9.46 -3.53 5.63
CA ARG A 62 -9.62 -2.55 4.56
C ARG A 62 -9.40 -1.10 5.04
N ILE A 63 -9.75 -0.78 6.27
CA ILE A 63 -9.49 0.53 6.88
C ILE A 63 -7.99 0.69 7.16
N LEU A 64 -7.35 -0.33 7.71
CA LEU A 64 -5.90 -0.32 7.98
C LEU A 64 -5.08 -0.10 6.71
N ILE A 65 -5.38 -0.80 5.61
CA ILE A 65 -4.67 -0.64 4.33
C ILE A 65 -4.88 0.75 3.72
N ARG A 66 -6.04 1.38 3.98
CA ARG A 66 -6.33 2.74 3.53
C ARG A 66 -5.73 3.82 4.41
N SER A 67 -5.32 3.49 5.63
CA SER A 67 -4.69 4.46 6.51
C SER A 67 -3.40 4.96 5.87
N PRO A 68 -3.14 6.28 5.86
CA PRO A 68 -1.80 6.75 5.61
C PRO A 68 -0.84 6.12 6.64
N ILE A 69 0.38 5.84 6.22
CA ILE A 69 1.46 5.51 7.17
C ILE A 69 1.66 6.77 7.99
N ARG A 70 1.36 6.70 9.28
CA ARG A 70 1.71 7.76 10.21
C ARG A 70 3.20 7.60 10.52
N LEU A 71 4.01 8.49 9.99
CA LEU A 71 5.38 8.68 10.43
C LEU A 71 5.29 9.68 11.60
N GLU A 72 5.39 9.19 12.82
CA GLU A 72 5.67 10.00 14.02
C GLU A 72 7.18 10.14 14.16
#